data_AF-A0A2S6A278-F1
#
_entry.id   AF-A0A2S6A278-F1
#
_cell.length_a   1.000
_cell.length_b   1.000
_cell.length_c   1.000
_cell.angle_alpha   90.00
_cell.angle_beta   90.00
_cell.angle_gamma   90.00
#
_symmetry.space_group_name_H-M   'P 1'
#
loop_
_entity.id
_entity.type
_entity.pdbx_description
1 polymer ?
#
loop_
_entity_poly.entity_id
_entity_poly.type
_entity_poly.pdbx_seq_one_letter_code
_entity_poly.pdbx_strand_id
1 'polypeptide(L)'
;MARVIAPVIPPQTPLQQLIHGPHSLAPLPVPAPDADLVVGMSTIGRGGRVVDRKVFTALGWDTGARLALRCAEHGILVASPDSEGPILMRDGTIHIPLRQRRRVQLVTGDRVLLLGTRTHGRLAIVAPAAMETVFAPGLALLER
;
A
#
# COMPACT_ATOMS: atom_id res chain seq x y z
N MET A 1 19.52 -49.39 -36.64
CA MET A 1 18.86 -48.52 -35.65
C MET A 1 19.93 -47.73 -34.92
N ALA A 2 20.07 -46.43 -35.20
CA ALA A 2 21.09 -45.58 -34.58
C ALA A 2 20.55 -44.99 -33.26
N ARG A 3 21.28 -45.20 -32.16
CA ARG A 3 20.93 -44.69 -30.83
C ARG A 3 21.30 -43.21 -30.75
N VAL A 4 20.28 -42.36 -30.68
CA VAL A 4 20.46 -40.90 -30.54
C VAL A 4 20.98 -40.60 -29.14
N ILE A 5 22.13 -39.93 -29.05
CA ILE A 5 22.68 -39.42 -27.80
C ILE A 5 22.06 -38.04 -27.56
N ALA A 6 21.43 -37.85 -26.41
CA ALA A 6 20.85 -36.56 -26.05
C ALA A 6 21.94 -35.49 -25.94
N PRO A 7 21.70 -34.28 -26.47
CA PRO A 7 22.67 -33.19 -26.39
C PRO A 7 22.91 -32.81 -24.93
N VAL A 8 24.18 -32.70 -24.55
CA VAL A 8 24.59 -32.14 -23.25
C VAL A 8 24.46 -30.62 -23.34
N ILE A 9 23.56 -30.04 -22.56
CA ILE A 9 23.40 -28.59 -22.46
C ILE A 9 24.31 -28.11 -21.33
N PRO A 10 25.33 -27.26 -21.60
CA PRO A 10 26.16 -26.71 -20.55
C PRO A 10 25.32 -25.78 -19.66
N PRO A 11 25.54 -25.80 -18.34
CA PRO A 11 24.83 -24.92 -17.41
C PRO A 11 25.06 -23.46 -17.85
N GLN A 12 23.96 -22.72 -18.02
CA GLN A 12 23.98 -21.31 -18.43
C GLN A 12 24.39 -20.37 -17.29
N THR A 13 24.66 -20.93 -16.11
CA THR A 13 25.02 -20.21 -14.90
C THR A 13 26.51 -19.87 -14.92
N PRO A 14 26.92 -18.63 -14.58
CA PRO A 14 28.33 -18.27 -14.46
C PRO A 14 29.10 -19.26 -13.57
N LEU A 15 30.31 -19.63 -13.99
CA LEU A 15 31.17 -20.62 -13.32
C LEU A 15 31.42 -20.27 -11.84
N GLN A 16 31.47 -18.99 -11.49
CA GLN A 16 31.58 -18.52 -10.11
C GLN A 16 30.36 -18.87 -9.24
N GLN A 17 29.13 -18.82 -9.79
CA GLN A 17 27.92 -19.22 -9.08
C GLN A 17 27.79 -20.74 -8.94
N LEU A 18 28.37 -21.49 -9.88
CA LEU A 18 28.46 -22.95 -9.80
C LEU A 18 29.45 -23.40 -8.72
N ILE A 19 30.55 -22.65 -8.54
CA ILE A 19 31.57 -22.95 -7.50
C ILE A 19 31.12 -22.48 -6.11
N HIS A 20 30.52 -21.30 -6.01
CA HIS A 20 30.22 -20.67 -4.71
C HIS A 20 28.75 -20.79 -4.28
N GLY A 21 27.90 -21.38 -5.12
CA GLY A 21 26.45 -21.35 -4.95
C GLY A 21 25.87 -19.93 -5.15
N PRO A 22 24.54 -19.77 -5.08
CA PRO A 22 23.95 -18.45 -5.01
C PRO A 22 24.55 -17.72 -3.81
N HIS A 23 25.05 -16.50 -4.04
CA HIS A 23 25.52 -15.64 -2.96
C HIS A 23 24.28 -15.23 -2.13
N SER A 24 23.93 -16.05 -1.15
CA SER A 24 22.85 -15.75 -0.22
C SER A 24 23.34 -14.65 0.71
N LEU A 25 22.95 -13.41 0.41
CA LEU A 25 23.00 -12.34 1.39
C LEU A 25 22.14 -12.78 2.58
N ALA A 26 22.73 -12.78 3.77
CA ALA A 26 21.98 -13.07 4.99
C ALA A 26 20.83 -12.05 5.12
N PRO A 27 19.59 -12.50 5.37
CA PRO A 27 18.48 -11.58 5.61
C PRO A 27 18.81 -10.65 6.78
N LEU A 28 18.53 -9.36 6.62
CA LEU A 28 18.55 -8.45 7.77
C LEU A 28 17.46 -8.91 8.77
N PRO A 29 17.73 -8.85 10.08
CA PRO A 29 16.73 -9.16 11.09
C PRO A 29 15.66 -8.06 11.09
N VAL A 30 14.60 -8.27 10.31
CA VAL A 30 13.42 -7.40 10.25
C VAL A 30 12.27 -8.11 10.98
N PRO A 31 11.51 -7.41 11.85
CA PRO A 31 10.30 -7.98 12.43
C PRO A 31 9.36 -8.50 11.35
N ALA A 32 8.64 -9.59 11.64
CA ALA A 32 7.61 -10.08 10.74
C ALA A 32 6.55 -8.98 10.52
N PRO A 33 6.02 -8.81 9.29
CA PRO A 33 4.98 -7.85 9.03
C PRO A 33 3.73 -8.20 9.85
N ASP A 34 3.11 -7.19 10.44
CA ASP A 34 1.86 -7.35 11.18
C ASP A 34 0.77 -7.90 10.25
N ALA A 35 0.23 -9.08 10.59
CA ALA A 35 -0.81 -9.73 9.82
C ALA A 35 -2.14 -8.93 9.83
N ASP A 36 -2.32 -8.00 10.76
CA ASP A 36 -3.47 -7.10 10.79
C ASP A 36 -3.32 -5.93 9.80
N LEU A 37 -2.08 -5.58 9.42
CA LEU A 37 -1.80 -4.45 8.55
C LEU A 37 -2.13 -4.77 7.08
N VAL A 38 -2.92 -3.89 6.47
CA VAL A 38 -3.20 -3.87 5.04
C VAL A 38 -2.50 -2.65 4.45
N VAL A 39 -1.74 -2.84 3.38
CA VAL A 39 -1.06 -1.74 2.70
C VAL A 39 -1.49 -1.67 1.25
N GLY A 40 -1.74 -0.47 0.76
CA GLY A 40 -1.99 -0.18 -0.64
C GLY A 40 -1.62 1.25 -1.00
N MET A 41 -1.87 1.61 -2.25
CA MET A 41 -1.57 2.94 -2.76
C MET A 41 -2.61 3.32 -3.81
N SER A 42 -3.04 4.57 -3.80
CA SER A 42 -3.97 5.08 -4.81
C SER A 42 -3.50 6.44 -5.32
N THR A 43 -3.78 6.71 -6.58
CA THR A 43 -3.74 8.09 -7.10
C THR A 43 -5.07 8.74 -6.82
N ILE A 44 -5.07 9.98 -6.32
CA ILE A 44 -6.31 10.74 -6.11
C ILE A 44 -6.89 11.12 -7.46
N GLY A 45 -8.01 10.50 -7.80
CA GLY A 45 -8.75 10.81 -9.01
C GLY A 45 -9.58 12.08 -8.91
N ARG A 46 -10.28 12.41 -10.00
CA ARG A 46 -11.23 13.52 -10.05
C ARG A 46 -12.27 13.39 -8.94
N GLY A 47 -12.59 14.50 -8.29
CA GLY A 47 -13.58 14.53 -7.20
C GLY A 47 -13.11 13.85 -5.90
N GLY A 48 -11.80 13.66 -5.72
CA GLY A 48 -11.24 13.02 -4.52
C GLY A 48 -11.35 11.50 -4.52
N ARG A 49 -11.44 10.89 -5.70
CA ARG A 49 -11.64 9.46 -5.86
C ARG A 49 -10.42 8.66 -5.40
N VAL A 50 -10.63 7.63 -4.58
CA VAL A 50 -9.63 6.67 -4.13
C VAL A 50 -10.10 5.27 -4.50
N VAL A 51 -9.24 4.49 -5.16
CA VAL A 51 -9.59 3.15 -5.66
C VAL A 51 -8.53 2.17 -5.18
N ASP A 52 -8.94 1.22 -4.33
CA ASP A 52 -8.12 0.07 -3.99
C ASP A 52 -9.05 -1.06 -3.51
N ARG A 53 -9.54 -1.86 -4.45
CA ARG A 53 -10.47 -2.95 -4.14
C ARG A 53 -9.86 -3.97 -3.18
N LYS A 54 -8.56 -4.23 -3.29
CA LYS A 54 -7.87 -5.20 -2.44
C LYS A 54 -7.84 -4.72 -0.99
N VAL A 55 -7.48 -3.45 -0.77
CA VAL A 55 -7.48 -2.87 0.57
C VAL A 55 -8.89 -2.82 1.14
N PHE A 56 -9.87 -2.30 0.39
CA PHE A 56 -11.23 -2.15 0.92
C PHE A 56 -11.89 -3.49 1.23
N THR A 57 -11.75 -4.51 0.36
CA THR A 57 -12.26 -5.86 0.65
C THR A 57 -11.54 -6.49 1.85
N ALA A 58 -10.23 -6.27 2.01
CA ALA A 58 -9.50 -6.76 3.19
C ALA A 58 -9.97 -6.11 4.50
N LEU A 59 -10.53 -4.89 4.45
CA LEU A 59 -11.15 -4.21 5.59
C LEU A 59 -12.63 -4.60 5.79
N GLY A 60 -13.16 -5.52 4.99
CA GLY A 60 -14.58 -5.89 5.03
C GLY A 60 -15.52 -4.80 4.53
N TRP A 61 -15.02 -3.88 3.70
CA TRP A 61 -15.85 -2.83 3.12
C TRP A 61 -16.37 -3.27 1.76
N ASP A 62 -17.69 -3.28 1.62
CA ASP A 62 -18.41 -3.68 0.41
C ASP A 62 -19.21 -2.51 -0.19
N THR A 63 -19.73 -2.72 -1.40
CA THR A 63 -20.66 -1.74 -2.01
C THR A 63 -21.85 -1.50 -1.08
N GLY A 64 -22.12 -0.24 -0.79
CA GLY A 64 -23.17 0.17 0.15
C GLY A 64 -22.67 0.46 1.56
N ALA A 65 -21.44 0.07 1.91
CA ALA A 65 -20.83 0.45 3.18
C ALA A 65 -20.75 1.97 3.31
N ARG A 66 -21.07 2.48 4.50
CA ARG A 66 -21.01 3.90 4.82
C ARG A 66 -19.85 4.17 5.78
N LEU A 67 -19.15 5.26 5.52
CA LEU A 67 -17.91 5.61 6.19
C LEU A 67 -17.96 7.06 6.67
N ALA A 68 -17.33 7.28 7.82
CA ALA A 68 -16.95 8.61 8.28
C ALA A 68 -15.48 8.87 7.95
N LEU A 69 -15.13 10.14 7.77
CA LEU A 69 -13.76 10.57 7.57
C LEU A 69 -13.42 11.73 8.50
N ARG A 70 -12.34 11.55 9.26
CA ARG A 70 -11.79 12.57 10.16
C ARG A 70 -10.33 12.88 9.80
N CYS A 71 -9.90 14.11 10.08
CA CYS A 71 -8.49 14.46 10.04
C CYS A 71 -7.88 14.14 11.41
N ALA A 72 -6.79 13.38 11.42
CA ALA A 72 -5.99 13.05 12.58
C ALA A 72 -4.70 13.89 12.59
N GLU A 73 -3.81 13.58 13.52
CA GLU A 73 -2.47 14.20 13.61
C GLU A 73 -1.67 14.02 12.32
N HIS A 74 -0.69 14.90 12.12
CA HIS A 74 0.22 14.89 10.97
C HIS A 74 -0.48 14.99 9.60
N GLY A 75 -1.74 15.46 9.56
CA GLY A 75 -2.51 15.59 8.32
C GLY A 75 -3.00 14.26 7.75
N ILE A 76 -3.09 13.20 8.56
CA ILE A 76 -3.59 11.90 8.13
C ILE A 76 -5.12 11.90 8.11
N LEU A 77 -5.72 11.42 7.02
CA LEU A 77 -7.16 11.19 6.97
C LEU A 77 -7.46 9.77 7.44
N VAL A 78 -8.38 9.61 8.39
CA VAL A 78 -8.80 8.29 8.89
C VAL A 78 -10.24 8.03 8.50
N ALA A 79 -10.45 6.98 7.72
CA ALA A 79 -11.75 6.45 7.36
C ALA A 79 -12.11 5.26 8.26
N SER A 80 -13.37 5.22 8.68
CA SER A 80 -13.92 4.15 9.51
C SER A 80 -15.39 3.87 9.17
N PRO A 81 -15.87 2.64 9.35
CA PRO A 81 -17.30 2.32 9.22
C PRO A 81 -18.16 3.20 10.11
N ASP A 82 -19.24 3.71 9.53
CA ASP A 82 -20.26 4.52 10.20
C ASP A 82 -21.57 4.37 9.42
N SER A 83 -22.61 3.80 10.04
CA SER A 83 -23.90 3.57 9.38
C SER A 83 -24.56 4.86 8.89
N GLU A 84 -24.27 6.00 9.52
CA GLU A 84 -24.78 7.32 9.12
C GLU A 84 -23.73 8.15 8.38
N GLY A 85 -22.55 7.58 8.15
CA GLY A 85 -21.42 8.24 7.53
C GLY A 85 -21.76 8.83 6.16
N PRO A 86 -21.25 10.02 5.80
CA PRO A 86 -21.60 10.70 4.55
C PRO A 86 -20.90 10.10 3.32
N ILE A 87 -19.90 9.25 3.52
CA ILE A 87 -19.13 8.64 2.42
C ILE A 87 -19.73 7.26 2.15
N LEU A 88 -20.17 7.06 0.92
CA LEU A 88 -20.69 5.78 0.44
C LEU A 88 -19.63 5.08 -0.40
N MET A 89 -19.35 3.82 -0.08
CA MET A 89 -18.52 2.97 -0.91
C MET A 89 -19.31 2.46 -2.13
N ARG A 90 -18.71 2.60 -3.32
CA ARG A 90 -19.25 2.11 -4.58
C ARG A 90 -18.15 1.49 -5.42
N ASP A 91 -18.34 0.27 -5.90
CA ASP A 91 -17.48 -0.37 -6.90
C ASP A 91 -15.97 -0.30 -6.56
N GLY A 92 -15.62 -0.63 -5.31
CA GLY A 92 -14.21 -0.61 -4.87
C GLY A 92 -13.61 0.80 -4.77
N THR A 93 -14.46 1.82 -4.65
CA THR A 93 -14.09 3.23 -4.68
C THR A 93 -14.74 4.01 -3.55
N ILE A 94 -14.01 4.97 -2.98
CA ILE A 94 -14.53 6.00 -2.09
C ILE A 94 -14.16 7.39 -2.61
N HIS A 95 -14.91 8.40 -2.18
CA HIS A 95 -14.65 9.80 -2.53
C HIS A 95 -14.34 10.62 -1.28
N ILE A 96 -13.15 11.22 -1.24
CA ILE A 96 -12.76 12.14 -0.18
C ILE A 96 -13.40 13.51 -0.46
N PRO A 97 -14.28 14.01 0.43
CA PRO A 97 -14.95 15.28 0.18
C PRO A 97 -13.95 16.45 0.16
N LEU A 98 -14.28 17.49 -0.60
CA LEU A 98 -13.38 18.62 -0.88
C LEU A 98 -12.85 19.30 0.40
N ARG A 99 -13.70 19.42 1.44
CA ARG A 99 -13.32 20.07 2.70
C ARG A 99 -12.18 19.29 3.39
N GLN A 100 -12.28 17.97 3.46
CA GLN A 100 -11.27 17.11 4.07
C GLN A 100 -9.99 17.12 3.24
N ARG A 101 -10.09 17.07 1.91
CA ARG A 101 -8.92 17.20 1.02
C ARG A 101 -8.13 18.49 1.27
N ARG A 102 -8.82 19.64 1.31
CA ARG A 102 -8.18 20.94 1.56
C ARG A 102 -7.48 21.01 2.91
N ARG A 103 -8.05 20.39 3.95
CA ARG A 103 -7.45 20.37 5.30
C ARG A 103 -6.10 19.68 5.36
N VAL A 104 -5.85 18.73 4.45
CA VAL A 104 -4.60 17.95 4.40
C VAL A 104 -3.82 18.20 3.10
N GLN A 105 -4.13 19.31 2.41
CA GLN A 105 -3.48 19.74 1.15
C GLN A 105 -3.50 18.69 0.03
N LEU A 106 -4.52 17.83 0.00
CA LEU A 106 -4.62 16.75 -0.97
C LEU A 106 -5.26 17.21 -2.29
N VAL A 107 -4.57 17.04 -3.39
CA VAL A 107 -5.00 17.42 -4.74
C VAL A 107 -5.18 16.21 -5.66
N THR A 108 -5.89 16.40 -6.77
CA THR A 108 -6.02 15.35 -7.79
C THR A 108 -4.67 15.11 -8.46
N GLY A 109 -4.29 13.86 -8.63
CA GLY A 109 -2.96 13.44 -9.10
C GLY A 109 -2.02 12.99 -7.98
N ASP A 110 -2.29 13.39 -6.73
CA ASP A 110 -1.47 12.96 -5.60
C ASP A 110 -1.49 11.44 -5.43
N ARG A 111 -0.32 10.87 -5.11
CA ARG A 111 -0.17 9.48 -4.70
C ARG A 111 -0.31 9.42 -3.19
N VAL A 112 -1.33 8.71 -2.71
CA VAL A 112 -1.54 8.47 -1.28
C VAL A 112 -1.17 7.05 -0.91
N LEU A 113 -0.64 6.91 0.30
CA LEU A 113 -0.45 5.61 0.93
C LEU A 113 -1.70 5.26 1.74
N LEU A 114 -2.12 4.01 1.61
CA LEU A 114 -3.30 3.45 2.27
C LEU A 114 -2.80 2.43 3.30
N LEU A 115 -3.07 2.69 4.59
CA LEU A 115 -2.68 1.83 5.70
C LEU A 115 -3.92 1.44 6.49
N GLY A 116 -4.31 0.18 6.42
CA GLY A 116 -5.52 -0.33 7.06
C GLY A 116 -5.24 -1.33 8.16
N THR A 117 -6.17 -1.44 9.11
CA THR A 117 -6.16 -2.48 10.15
C THR A 117 -7.39 -3.37 9.98
N ARG A 118 -7.19 -4.67 9.73
CA ARG A 118 -8.30 -5.61 9.45
C ARG A 118 -9.23 -5.71 10.64
N THR A 119 -8.68 -5.84 11.84
CA THR A 119 -9.41 -6.03 13.10
C THR A 119 -10.36 -4.87 13.40
N HIS A 120 -9.96 -3.64 13.07
CA HIS A 120 -10.79 -2.46 13.33
C HIS A 120 -11.57 -1.99 12.09
N GLY A 121 -11.30 -2.56 10.92
CA GLY A 121 -11.83 -2.11 9.64
C GLY A 121 -11.54 -0.63 9.36
N ARG A 122 -10.41 -0.08 9.83
CA ARG A 122 -10.06 1.33 9.68
C ARG A 122 -8.99 1.52 8.63
N LEU A 123 -8.99 2.69 8.00
CA LEU A 123 -8.02 3.05 6.99
C LEU A 123 -7.44 4.44 7.26
N ALA A 124 -6.12 4.53 7.39
CA ALA A 124 -5.36 5.75 7.26
C ALA A 124 -5.02 6.01 5.78
N ILE A 125 -5.27 7.23 5.34
CA ILE A 125 -4.94 7.77 4.01
C ILE A 125 -3.89 8.84 4.25
N VAL A 126 -2.65 8.54 3.91
CA VAL A 126 -1.49 9.40 4.15
C VAL A 126 -1.21 10.19 2.87
N ALA A 127 -1.43 11.50 2.94
CA ALA A 127 -1.13 12.44 1.86
C ALA A 127 0.39 12.63 1.72
N PRO A 128 0.91 13.05 0.54
CA PRO A 128 2.33 13.34 0.36
C PRO A 128 2.90 14.28 1.42
N ALA A 129 2.19 15.36 1.76
CA ALA A 129 2.61 16.30 2.81
C ALA A 129 2.75 15.63 4.20
N ALA A 130 1.94 14.62 4.49
CA ALA A 130 2.03 13.86 5.74
C ALA A 130 3.19 12.85 5.73
N MET A 131 3.60 12.37 4.56
CA MET A 131 4.68 11.39 4.44
C MET A 131 6.01 11.93 4.95
N GLU A 132 6.33 13.20 4.70
CA GLU A 132 7.56 13.83 5.18
C GLU A 132 7.66 13.79 6.70
N THR A 133 6.55 14.07 7.39
CA THR A 133 6.52 14.03 8.85
C THR A 133 6.51 12.59 9.40
N VAL A 134 5.69 11.71 8.81
CA VAL A 134 5.54 10.32 9.29
C VAL A 134 6.79 9.48 9.05
N PHE A 135 7.48 9.71 7.93
CA PHE A 135 8.66 8.94 7.52
C PHE A 135 9.97 9.71 7.69
N ALA A 136 9.98 10.81 8.44
CA ALA A 136 11.16 11.64 8.68
C ALA A 136 12.42 10.83 9.06
N PRO A 137 12.37 9.84 9.98
CA PRO A 137 13.55 9.04 10.31
C PRO A 137 14.11 8.23 9.13
N GLY A 138 13.23 7.74 8.25
CA GLY A 138 13.65 7.01 7.06
C GLY A 138 14.18 7.93 5.96
N LEU A 139 13.59 9.11 5.80
CA LEU A 139 14.06 10.11 4.84
C LEU A 139 15.47 10.61 5.18
N ALA A 140 15.80 10.75 6.47
CA ALA A 140 17.14 11.10 6.93
C ALA A 140 18.23 10.10 6.49
N LEU A 141 17.86 8.87 6.11
CA LEU A 141 18.82 7.89 5.57
C LEU A 141 19.25 8.20 4.14
N LEU A 142 18.46 9.00 3.39
CA LEU A 142 18.76 9.37 2.00
C LEU A 142 19.81 10.49 1.91
N GLU A 143 20.06 11.20 3.00
CA GLU A 143 21.01 12.30 3.09
C GLU A 143 22.42 11.84 3.52
N ARG A 144 22.63 10.53 3.68
CA ARG A 144 23.89 9.90 4.10
C ARG A 144 24.67 9.38 2.90
#